data_AF-A0A497SA34-F1
#
_entry.id   AF-A0A497SA34-F1
#
_cell.length_a   1.000
_cell.length_b   1.000
_cell.length_c   1.000
_cell.angle_alpha   90.00
_cell.angle_beta   90.00
_cell.angle_gamma   90.00
#
_symmetry.space_group_name_H-M   'P 1'
#
loop_
_entity.id
_entity.type
_entity.pdbx_description
1 polymer ?
#
loop_
_entity_poly.entity_id
_entity_poly.type
_entity_poly.pdbx_seq_one_letter_code
_entity_poly.pdbx_strand_id
1 'polypeptide(L)' 'MDVVNYAYPSARIRGMKSYLLSGEKINELIRADDLEEFLELLNDTYYSDILTDLKEKNITEIERILLHDLFSV' A
#
# COMPACT_ATOMS: atom_id res chain seq x y z
N MET A 1 -20.25 23.86 -15.69
CA MET A 1 -18.84 24.33 -15.72
C MET A 1 -18.01 23.66 -14.62
N ASP A 2 -18.55 22.63 -13.93
CA ASP A 2 -17.95 22.03 -12.73
C ASP A 2 -17.05 20.81 -13.00
N VAL A 3 -17.17 20.16 -14.16
CA VAL A 3 -16.41 18.95 -14.50
C VAL A 3 -14.89 19.22 -14.53
N VAL A 4 -14.49 20.43 -14.91
CA VAL A 4 -13.07 20.83 -14.99
C VAL A 4 -12.46 20.99 -13.60
N ASN A 5 -13.21 21.51 -12.62
CA ASN A 5 -12.71 21.81 -11.27
C ASN A 5 -12.39 20.53 -10.47
N TYR A 6 -13.07 19.42 -10.76
CA TYR A 6 -12.85 18.14 -10.07
C TYR A 6 -12.11 17.10 -10.89
N ALA A 7 -11.70 17.42 -12.11
CA ALA A 7 -11.01 16.49 -13.00
C ALA A 7 -9.71 15.95 -12.36
N TYR A 8 -8.88 16.85 -11.80
CA TYR A 8 -7.62 16.48 -11.15
C TYR A 8 -7.84 15.66 -9.86
N PRO A 9 -8.64 16.12 -8.86
CA PRO A 9 -8.93 15.31 -7.68
C PRO A 9 -9.53 13.94 -8.03
N SER A 10 -10.43 13.88 -9.00
CA SER A 10 -11.05 12.61 -9.43
C SER A 10 -10.05 11.66 -10.09
N ALA A 11 -9.12 12.19 -10.89
CA ALA A 11 -8.05 11.41 -11.49
C ALA A 11 -7.08 10.89 -10.41
N ARG A 12 -6.70 11.74 -9.45
CA ARG A 12 -5.85 11.35 -8.30
C ARG A 12 -6.50 10.25 -7.47
N ILE A 13 -7.77 10.40 -7.09
CA ILE A 13 -8.53 9.38 -6.35
C ILE A 13 -8.59 8.07 -7.13
N ARG A 14 -8.79 8.11 -8.45
CA ARG A 14 -8.76 6.90 -9.28
C ARG A 14 -7.38 6.23 -9.30
N GLY A 15 -6.30 6.99 -9.39
CA GLY A 15 -4.94 6.47 -9.29
C GLY A 15 -4.66 5.84 -7.92
N MET A 16 -5.05 6.50 -6.83
CA MET A 16 -4.91 5.92 -5.48
C MET A 16 -5.72 4.62 -5.33
N LYS A 17 -6.93 4.55 -5.91
CA LYS A 17 -7.74 3.32 -5.91
C LYS A 17 -7.08 2.17 -6.68
N SER A 18 -6.29 2.43 -7.72
CA SER A 18 -5.62 1.36 -8.46
C SER A 18 -4.49 0.69 -7.68
N TYR A 19 -4.03 1.29 -6.58
CA TYR A 19 -3.00 0.72 -5.72
C TYR A 19 -3.56 -0.17 -4.60
N LEU A 20 -4.88 -0.24 -4.44
CA LEU A 20 -5.51 -1.13 -3.47
C LEU A 20 -5.22 -2.58 -3.82
N LEU A 21 -4.94 -3.38 -2.79
CA LEU A 21 -4.71 -4.82 -2.94
C LEU A 21 -5.95 -5.50 -3.52
N SER A 22 -5.73 -6.39 -4.48
CA SER A 22 -6.80 -7.26 -4.99
C SER A 22 -7.21 -8.28 -3.92
N GLY A 23 -8.42 -8.83 -4.04
CA GLY A 23 -8.86 -9.92 -3.15
C GLY A 23 -7.96 -11.15 -3.23
N GLU A 24 -7.39 -11.43 -4.41
CA GLU A 24 -6.40 -12.49 -4.62
C GLU A 24 -5.12 -12.24 -3.82
N LYS A 25 -4.54 -11.03 -3.91
CA LYS A 25 -3.34 -10.66 -3.17
C LYS A 25 -3.57 -10.68 -1.64
N ILE A 26 -4.76 -10.28 -1.18
CA ILE A 26 -5.13 -10.41 0.23
C ILE A 26 -5.14 -11.89 0.67
N ASN A 27 -5.70 -12.78 -0.16
CA ASN A 27 -5.70 -14.22 0.15
C ASN A 27 -4.29 -14.82 0.16
N GLU A 28 -3.38 -14.34 -0.69
CA GLU A 28 -1.96 -14.72 -0.64
C GLU A 28 -1.31 -14.27 0.68
N LEU A 29 -1.47 -12.99 1.05
CA LEU A 29 -0.91 -12.43 2.28
C LEU A 29 -1.41 -13.15 3.54
N ILE A 30 -2.67 -13.59 3.58
CA ILE A 30 -3.24 -14.36 4.70
C ILE A 30 -2.58 -15.75 4.84
N ARG A 31 -2.05 -16.30 3.74
CA ARG A 31 -1.44 -17.64 3.71
C ARG A 31 0.06 -17.63 3.98
N ALA A 32 0.67 -16.47 4.14
CA ALA A 32 2.08 -16.37 4.50
C ALA A 32 2.34 -17.12 5.82
N ASP A 33 3.38 -17.95 5.81
CA ASP A 33 3.77 -18.78 6.95
C ASP A 33 4.42 -17.93 8.07
N ASP A 34 5.08 -16.83 7.68
CA ASP A 34 5.71 -15.91 8.61
C ASP A 34 5.73 -14.45 8.09
N LEU A 35 6.32 -13.56 8.92
CA LEU A 35 6.41 -12.13 8.62
C LEU A 35 7.33 -11.83 7.44
N GLU A 36 8.34 -12.66 7.19
CA GLU A 36 9.29 -12.44 6.10
C GLU A 36 8.61 -12.74 4.76
N GLU A 37 7.90 -13.87 4.65
CA GLU A 37 7.08 -14.19 3.48
C GLU A 37 5.98 -13.15 3.26
N PHE A 38 5.33 -12.69 4.34
CA PHE A 38 4.34 -11.61 4.24
C PHE A 38 4.93 -10.33 3.63
N LEU A 39 6.13 -9.94 4.06
CA LEU A 39 6.82 -8.76 3.55
C LEU A 39 7.28 -8.94 2.10
N GLU A 40 7.72 -10.13 1.70
CA GLU A 40 8.05 -10.44 0.31
C GLU A 40 6.82 -10.31 -0.59
N LEU A 41 5.69 -10.91 -0.20
CA LEU A 41 4.43 -10.82 -0.94
C LEU A 41 3.90 -9.40 -1.05
N LEU A 42 4.11 -8.58 -0.01
CA LEU A 42 3.73 -7.17 0.00
C LEU A 42 4.68 -6.32 -0.86
N ASN A 43 5.96 -6.69 -0.93
CA ASN A 43 6.96 -6.05 -1.77
C ASN A 43 6.69 -6.25 -3.27
N ASP A 44 5.89 -7.24 -3.67
CA ASP A 44 5.43 -7.40 -5.07
C ASP A 44 4.27 -6.44 -5.45
N THR A 45 3.94 -5.49 -4.58
CA THR A 45 2.82 -4.56 -4.77
C THR A 45 3.30 -3.11 -4.85
N TYR A 46 2.35 -2.16 -4.89
CA TYR A 46 2.67 -0.73 -4.82
C TYR A 46 3.47 -0.34 -3.56
N TYR A 47 3.41 -1.16 -2.50
CA TYR A 47 4.11 -0.90 -1.25
C TYR A 47 5.62 -1.21 -1.29
N SER A 48 6.18 -1.71 -2.39
CA SER A 48 7.63 -1.97 -2.50
C SER A 48 8.50 -0.79 -2.06
N ASP A 49 8.23 0.38 -2.62
CA ASP A 49 9.03 1.58 -2.39
C ASP A 49 9.05 1.97 -0.90
N ILE A 50 7.90 1.93 -0.23
CA ILE A 50 7.80 2.34 1.19
C ILE A 50 8.44 1.30 2.12
N LEU A 51 8.45 0.03 1.72
CA LEU A 51 9.09 -1.02 2.50
C LEU A 51 10.62 -0.93 2.49
N THR A 52 11.22 -0.22 1.53
CA THR A 52 12.68 0.02 1.53
C THR A 52 13.15 0.86 2.73
N ASP A 53 12.26 1.68 3.29
CA ASP A 53 12.53 2.50 4.48
C ASP A 53 12.35 1.73 5.80
N LEU A 54 12.01 0.44 5.74
CA LEU A 54 11.81 -0.41 6.91
C LEU A 54 13.12 -0.69 7.63
N LYS A 55 13.28 -0.10 8.82
CA LYS A 55 14.50 -0.26 9.64
C LYS A 55 14.56 -1.60 10.37
N GLU A 56 13.41 -2.08 10.81
CA GLU A 56 13.27 -3.32 11.56
C GLU A 56 12.03 -4.08 11.07
N LYS A 57 12.18 -5.40 10.85
CA LYS A 57 11.09 -6.28 10.44
C LYS A 57 10.24 -6.67 11.66
N ASN A 58 9.55 -5.69 12.25
CA ASN A 58 8.60 -5.91 13.34
C ASN A 58 7.25 -5.27 13.00
N ILE A 59 6.18 -5.77 13.61
CA ILE A 59 4.80 -5.36 13.31
C ILE A 59 4.59 -3.85 13.52
N THR A 60 5.15 -3.29 14.58
CA THR A 60 4.98 -1.87 14.94
C THR A 60 5.59 -0.94 13.88
N GLU A 61 6.78 -1.25 13.38
CA GLU A 61 7.43 -0.42 12.36
C GLU A 61 6.74 -0.58 11.00
N ILE A 62 6.27 -1.78 10.68
CA ILE A 62 5.47 -2.03 9.46
C ILE A 62 4.18 -1.19 9.49
N GLU A 63 3.43 -1.25 10.59
CA GLU A 63 2.21 -0.44 10.78
C GLU A 63 2.54 1.05 10.62
N ARG A 64 3.61 1.51 11.28
CA ARG A 64 4.02 2.91 11.23
C ARG A 64 4.30 3.39 9.81
N ILE A 65 5.04 2.64 9.00
CA ILE A 65 5.39 3.06 7.64
C ILE A 65 4.15 3.03 6.73
N LEU A 66 3.30 2.00 6.84
CA LEU A 66 2.05 1.93 6.06
C LEU A 66 1.09 3.09 6.41
N LEU A 67 0.98 3.45 7.68
CA LEU A 67 0.20 4.63 8.10
C LEU A 67 0.84 5.92 7.61
N HIS A 68 2.16 6.03 7.64
CA HIS A 68 2.87 7.18 7.11
C HIS A 68 2.56 7.36 5.61
N ASP A 69 2.64 6.30 4.80
CA ASP A 69 2.26 6.35 3.37
C ASP A 69 0.82 6.85 3.16
N LEU A 70 -0.13 6.34 3.95
CA LEU A 70 -1.54 6.73 3.85
C LEU A 70 -1.79 8.21 4.15
N PHE A 71 -1.08 8.80 5.11
CA PHE A 71 -1.31 10.17 5.57
C PHE A 71 -0.34 11.20 4.98
N SER A 72 0.75 10.79 4.33
CA SER A 72 1.76 11.70 3.76
C SER A 72 1.41 12.25 2.36
N VAL A 73 0.11 12.26 2.03
CA VAL A 73 -0.50 12.67 0.74
C VAL A 73 -0.44 14.17 0.47
#